data_AF-A0A6G1RS98-F1
#
_entry.id   AF-A0A6G1RS98-F1
#
_cell.length_a   1.000
_cell.length_b   1.000
_cell.length_c   1.000
_cell.angle_alpha   90.00
_cell.angle_beta   90.00
_cell.angle_gamma   90.00
#
_symmetry.space_group_name_H-M   'P 1'
#
loop_
_entity.id
_entity.type
_entity.pdbx_description
1 polymer ?
#
loop_
_entity_poly.entity_id
_entity_poly.type
_entity_poly.pdbx_seq_one_letter_code
_entity_poly.pdbx_strand_id
1 'polypeptide(L)'
;MFSQCSRDLLKIVNIHLRSPNLNLHLQNHRRAFSKSLPTCRRKVVVTGIGLVSPLGVGAQFAWKRLLQGDSGITSLDGEEYGGVPCKVAACVPRGDEEGQFNEERFVSKSEIKSMSSATVMAIGAAELAIKDSGWSPQSEQDR
;
A
#
# COMPACT_ATOMS: atom_id res chain seq x y z
N MET A 1 28.20 -0.24 -52.15
CA MET A 1 27.91 0.72 -53.24
C MET A 1 26.41 0.97 -53.22
N PHE A 2 25.97 1.92 -52.41
CA PHE A 2 25.80 3.31 -52.79
C PHE A 2 24.79 3.52 -53.91
N SER A 3 23.77 4.29 -53.56
CA SER A 3 23.32 5.43 -54.34
C SER A 3 22.51 5.11 -55.60
N GLN A 4 21.20 5.22 -55.45
CA GLN A 4 20.27 6.01 -56.27
C GLN A 4 18.88 5.42 -56.00
N CYS A 5 17.81 6.15 -55.77
CA CYS A 5 17.54 7.50 -56.20
C CYS A 5 16.45 8.03 -55.27
N SER A 6 16.88 8.80 -54.27
CA SER A 6 16.09 9.94 -53.79
C SER A 6 15.95 10.88 -54.98
N ARG A 7 14.89 10.74 -55.79
CA ARG A 7 14.65 11.61 -56.95
C ARG A 7 13.25 11.58 -57.58
N ASP A 8 12.22 11.11 -56.88
CA ASP A 8 10.82 11.35 -57.29
C ASP A 8 10.07 12.16 -56.22
N LEU A 9 10.64 13.33 -55.92
CA LEU A 9 9.86 14.49 -55.50
C LEU A 9 9.05 14.98 -56.71
N LEU A 10 7.84 15.49 -56.46
CA LEU A 10 7.18 16.53 -57.26
C LEU A 10 6.57 16.14 -58.61
N LYS A 11 5.61 15.19 -58.63
CA LYS A 11 4.67 15.09 -59.78
C LYS A 11 3.18 14.98 -59.49
N ILE A 12 2.73 15.03 -58.24
CA ILE A 12 1.28 15.01 -57.99
C ILE A 12 0.92 16.04 -56.91
N VAL A 13 1.36 17.28 -57.12
CA VAL A 13 0.70 18.44 -56.53
C VAL A 13 0.13 19.24 -57.68
N ASN A 14 -1.18 19.45 -57.63
CA ASN A 14 -1.94 20.49 -58.33
C ASN A 14 -2.65 20.09 -59.64
N ILE A 15 -3.73 19.31 -59.53
CA ILE A 15 -4.91 19.49 -60.38
C ILE A 15 -6.08 19.93 -59.50
N HIS A 16 -6.23 21.25 -59.49
CA HIS A 16 -7.43 22.06 -59.35
C HIS A 16 -8.81 21.36 -59.12
N LEU A 17 -9.39 21.71 -57.97
CA LEU A 17 -10.74 22.21 -57.73
C LEU A 17 -11.96 21.41 -58.26
N ARG A 18 -12.78 20.93 -57.32
CA ARG A 18 -14.19 21.34 -57.05
C ARG A 18 -14.99 20.18 -56.48
N SER A 19 -15.35 20.27 -55.19
CA SER A 19 -16.72 20.06 -54.73
C SER A 19 -16.86 20.53 -53.27
N PRO A 20 -17.90 21.31 -52.94
CA PRO A 20 -18.11 21.87 -51.62
C PRO A 20 -18.91 20.92 -50.73
N ASN A 21 -18.70 21.04 -49.42
CA ASN A 21 -19.56 20.51 -48.35
C ASN A 21 -19.57 18.99 -48.15
N LEU A 22 -18.62 18.51 -47.36
CA LEU A 22 -18.94 17.47 -46.38
C LEU A 22 -18.23 17.79 -45.06
N ASN A 23 -19.02 18.22 -44.09
CA ASN A 23 -18.62 18.35 -42.70
C ASN A 23 -18.20 16.98 -42.17
N LEU A 24 -16.93 16.82 -41.78
CA LEU A 24 -16.57 15.88 -40.71
C LEU A 24 -15.31 16.35 -39.98
N HIS A 25 -15.56 17.23 -39.02
CA HIS A 25 -15.02 17.21 -37.66
C HIS A 25 -13.89 16.20 -37.37
N LEU A 26 -12.63 16.65 -37.49
CA LEU A 26 -11.52 16.15 -36.67
C LEU A 26 -10.60 17.34 -36.33
N GLN A 27 -11.04 18.15 -35.37
CA GLN A 27 -10.17 19.15 -34.76
C GLN A 27 -9.13 18.47 -33.86
N ASN A 28 -7.86 18.69 -34.18
CA ASN A 28 -6.78 18.97 -33.24
C ASN A 28 -6.90 18.38 -31.82
N HIS A 29 -6.56 17.10 -31.67
CA HIS A 29 -5.99 16.61 -30.41
C HIS A 29 -4.45 16.61 -30.51
N ARG A 30 -3.85 17.80 -30.69
CA ARG A 30 -2.48 18.02 -30.23
C ARG A 30 -2.50 17.87 -28.72
N ARG A 31 -2.05 16.73 -28.20
CA ARG A 31 -1.80 16.51 -26.78
C ARG A 31 -0.91 17.64 -26.27
N ALA A 32 -1.50 18.60 -25.57
CA ALA A 32 -0.77 19.52 -24.75
C ALA A 32 -0.06 18.67 -23.69
N PHE A 33 1.27 18.60 -23.77
CA PHE A 33 2.08 18.16 -22.65
C PHE A 33 1.75 19.08 -21.47
N SER A 34 0.99 18.55 -20.51
CA SER A 34 0.74 19.21 -19.23
C SER A 34 2.09 19.46 -18.57
N LYS A 35 2.55 20.70 -18.57
CA LYS A 35 3.67 21.12 -17.74
C LYS A 35 3.19 20.98 -16.30
N SER A 36 3.77 20.02 -15.56
CA SER A 36 3.54 19.93 -14.13
C SER A 36 3.96 21.25 -13.48
N LEU A 37 3.04 21.88 -12.77
CA LEU A 37 3.35 23.02 -11.91
C LEU A 37 4.28 22.56 -10.77
N PRO A 38 5.16 23.43 -10.24
CA PRO A 38 6.04 23.07 -9.15
C PRO A 38 5.17 22.69 -7.94
N THR A 39 5.13 21.41 -7.62
CA THR A 39 4.50 20.95 -6.39
C THR A 39 5.40 21.38 -5.25
N CYS A 40 4.96 22.35 -4.45
CA CYS A 40 5.56 22.58 -3.15
C CYS A 40 5.50 21.25 -2.41
N ARG A 41 6.67 20.63 -2.17
CA ARG A 41 6.74 19.31 -1.53
C ARG A 41 6.24 19.47 -0.10
N ARG A 42 5.07 18.91 0.19
CA ARG A 42 4.51 18.87 1.53
C ARG A 42 5.42 18.02 2.43
N LYS A 43 5.70 18.51 3.63
CA LYS A 43 6.35 17.72 4.67
C LYS A 43 5.33 16.72 5.24
N VAL A 44 5.74 15.48 5.41
CA VAL A 44 4.94 14.42 6.02
C VAL A 44 5.66 13.98 7.28
N VAL A 45 4.92 13.83 8.37
CA VAL A 45 5.45 13.42 9.68
C VAL A 45 4.67 12.19 10.16
N VAL A 46 5.31 11.38 11.01
CA VAL A 46 4.66 10.25 11.67
C VAL A 46 4.05 10.77 12.98
N THR A 47 2.73 10.65 13.12
CA THR A 47 1.99 11.15 14.29
C THR A 47 1.54 10.05 15.24
N GLY A 48 1.48 8.80 14.79
CA GLY A 48 1.16 7.66 15.65
C GLY A 48 1.71 6.35 15.09
N ILE A 49 1.97 5.41 16.01
CA ILE A 49 2.52 4.09 15.72
C ILE A 49 1.70 3.04 16.45
N GLY A 50 1.32 1.99 15.73
CA GLY A 50 0.67 0.81 16.29
C GLY A 50 1.41 -0.45 15.86
N LEU A 51 1.57 -1.38 16.79
CA LEU A 51 2.39 -2.57 16.57
C LEU A 51 1.70 -3.83 17.11
N VAL A 52 1.70 -4.87 16.28
CA VAL A 52 1.35 -6.24 16.65
C VAL A 52 2.53 -7.10 16.21
N SER A 53 3.30 -7.62 17.16
CA SER A 53 4.58 -8.29 16.87
C SER A 53 4.85 -9.46 17.82
N PRO A 54 5.84 -10.33 17.53
CA PRO A 54 6.27 -11.38 18.45
C PRO A 54 6.82 -10.87 19.79
N LEU A 55 7.29 -9.61 19.84
CA LEU A 55 7.68 -8.97 21.11
C LEU A 55 6.47 -8.47 21.91
N GLY A 56 5.28 -8.45 21.31
CA GLY A 56 4.03 -8.07 21.94
C GLY A 56 3.23 -7.06 21.13
N VAL A 57 2.07 -6.72 21.69
CA VAL A 57 1.11 -5.76 21.15
C VAL A 57 1.28 -4.40 21.84
N GLY A 58 1.33 -3.33 21.05
CA GLY A 58 1.56 -1.96 21.50
C GLY A 58 3.01 -1.51 21.29
N ALA A 59 3.17 -0.28 20.78
CA ALA A 59 4.48 0.24 20.40
C ALA A 59 5.42 0.38 21.61
N GLN A 60 4.98 0.97 22.71
CA GLN A 60 5.78 1.18 23.91
C GLN A 60 6.16 -0.16 24.58
N PHE A 61 5.23 -1.11 24.64
CA PHE A 61 5.47 -2.44 25.22
C PHE A 61 6.56 -3.19 24.44
N ALA A 62 6.40 -3.31 23.12
CA ALA A 62 7.36 -3.99 22.27
C ALA A 62 8.71 -3.26 22.23
N TRP A 63 8.71 -1.92 22.24
CA TRP A 63 9.94 -1.12 22.24
C TRP A 63 10.75 -1.33 23.53
N LYS A 64 10.10 -1.37 24.69
CA LYS A 64 10.76 -1.65 25.97
C LYS A 64 11.46 -3.01 25.94
N ARG A 65 10.77 -4.05 25.46
CA ARG A 65 11.34 -5.41 25.35
C ARG A 65 12.48 -5.47 24.35
N LEU A 66 12.34 -4.78 23.22
CA LEU A 66 13.41 -4.65 22.23
C LEU A 66 14.68 -4.03 22.83
N LEU A 67 14.54 -2.95 23.61
CA LEU A 67 15.67 -2.31 24.30
C LEU A 67 16.31 -3.19 25.37
N GLN A 68 15.54 -4.11 25.97
CA GLN A 68 16.04 -5.08 26.94
C GLN A 68 16.78 -6.26 26.28
N GLY A 69 16.73 -6.38 24.96
CA GLY A 69 17.33 -7.48 24.22
C GLY A 69 16.48 -8.75 24.23
N ASP A 70 15.19 -8.65 24.55
CA ASP A 70 14.27 -9.78 24.48
C ASP A 70 14.12 -10.28 23.04
N SER A 71 13.89 -11.58 22.89
CA SER A 71 13.58 -12.23 21.61
C SER A 71 12.17 -12.82 21.64
N GLY A 72 11.44 -12.66 20.54
CA GLY A 72 10.14 -13.30 20.32
C GLY A 72 10.23 -14.65 19.59
N ILE A 73 11.45 -15.14 19.33
CA ILE A 73 11.66 -16.43 18.66
C ILE A 73 11.48 -17.56 19.67
N THR A 74 10.70 -18.57 19.31
CA THR A 74 10.42 -19.77 20.09
C THR A 74 10.61 -21.04 19.25
N SER A 75 10.78 -22.17 19.92
CA SER A 75 10.69 -23.50 19.30
C SER A 75 9.25 -23.79 18.85
N LEU A 76 9.11 -24.47 17.72
CA LEU A 76 7.86 -25.05 17.24
C LEU A 76 7.76 -26.48 17.77
N ASP A 77 7.09 -26.63 18.91
CA ASP A 77 6.90 -27.91 19.57
C ASP A 77 5.55 -28.50 19.16
N GLY A 78 5.56 -29.58 18.37
CA GLY A 78 4.35 -30.22 17.86
C GLY A 78 4.65 -31.31 16.84
N GLU A 79 3.88 -32.41 16.86
CA GLU A 79 4.02 -33.51 15.91
C GLU A 79 3.76 -33.05 14.47
N GLU A 80 2.90 -32.05 14.28
CA GLU A 80 2.60 -31.42 13.00
C GLU A 80 3.83 -30.79 12.33
N TYR A 81 4.81 -30.38 13.15
CA TYR A 81 6.04 -29.82 12.64
C TYR A 81 7.09 -30.89 12.33
N GLY A 82 6.87 -32.17 12.64
CA GLY A 82 7.86 -33.25 12.53
C GLY A 82 8.59 -33.31 11.18
N GLY A 83 7.88 -33.10 10.07
CA GLY A 83 8.42 -33.17 8.70
C GLY A 83 9.14 -31.91 8.18
N VAL A 84 9.07 -30.77 8.87
CA VAL A 84 9.73 -29.53 8.40
C VAL A 84 11.16 -29.40 8.95
N PRO A 85 12.14 -28.96 8.14
CA PRO A 85 13.53 -28.81 8.61
C PRO A 85 13.72 -27.64 9.58
N CYS A 86 12.94 -26.57 9.44
CA CYS A 86 12.96 -25.43 10.36
C CYS A 86 11.99 -25.67 11.53
N LYS A 87 12.50 -25.56 12.77
CA LYS A 87 11.72 -25.80 14.01
C LYS A 87 11.61 -24.55 14.89
N VAL A 88 11.80 -23.37 14.33
CA VAL A 88 11.74 -22.11 15.08
C VAL A 88 10.84 -21.11 14.37
N ALA A 89 10.11 -20.32 15.15
CA ALA A 89 9.26 -19.25 14.64
C ALA A 89 9.16 -18.11 15.65
N ALA A 90 8.69 -16.95 15.19
CA ALA A 90 8.35 -15.84 16.07
C ALA A 90 6.85 -15.59 15.98
N CYS A 91 6.12 -15.99 17.02
CA CYS A 91 4.66 -15.93 17.05
C CYS A 91 4.20 -14.72 17.86
N VAL A 92 3.14 -14.05 17.41
CA VAL A 92 2.48 -13.01 18.21
C VAL A 92 1.85 -13.68 19.44
N PRO A 93 2.18 -13.23 20.67
CA PRO A 93 1.60 -13.80 21.88
C PRO A 93 0.08 -13.55 21.90
N ARG A 94 -0.71 -14.59 22.20
CA ARG A 94 -2.18 -14.54 22.22
C ARG A 94 -2.70 -14.62 23.66
N GLY A 95 -3.78 -13.91 23.94
CA GLY A 95 -4.42 -13.91 25.25
C GLY A 95 -4.88 -12.52 25.69
N ASP A 96 -5.28 -12.42 26.94
CA ASP A 96 -5.93 -11.24 27.51
C ASP A 96 -5.00 -10.33 28.31
N GLU A 97 -3.75 -10.72 28.52
CA GLU A 97 -2.83 -9.95 29.35
C GLU A 97 -2.20 -8.78 28.57
N GLU A 98 -1.53 -7.88 29.29
CA GLU A 98 -0.80 -6.78 28.67
C GLU A 98 0.26 -7.30 27.69
N GLY A 99 0.30 -6.72 26.50
CA GLY A 99 1.23 -7.13 25.44
C GLY A 99 0.80 -8.38 24.66
N GLN A 100 -0.31 -9.03 25.02
CA GLN A 100 -0.89 -10.14 24.25
C GLN A 100 -1.97 -9.64 23.28
N PHE A 101 -2.17 -10.39 22.20
CA PHE A 101 -3.16 -10.09 21.17
C PHE A 101 -4.43 -10.90 21.39
N ASN A 102 -5.54 -10.20 21.61
CA ASN A 102 -6.90 -10.75 21.60
C ASN A 102 -7.66 -10.14 20.42
N GLU A 103 -8.08 -10.97 19.47
CA GLU A 103 -8.82 -10.52 18.28
C GLU A 103 -10.14 -9.83 18.63
N GLU A 104 -10.85 -10.31 19.64
CA GLU A 104 -12.18 -9.82 20.04
C GLU A 104 -12.15 -8.38 20.56
N ARG A 105 -10.96 -7.84 20.86
CA ARG A 105 -10.78 -6.43 21.23
C ARG A 105 -10.85 -5.47 20.05
N PHE A 106 -10.59 -5.95 18.83
CA PHE A 106 -10.46 -5.12 17.63
C PHE A 106 -11.55 -5.41 16.59
N VAL A 107 -12.05 -6.65 16.55
CA VAL A 107 -13.01 -7.11 15.55
C VAL A 107 -14.04 -8.03 16.18
N SER A 108 -15.27 -8.01 15.66
CA SER A 108 -16.33 -8.90 16.17
C SER A 108 -16.09 -10.36 15.79
N LYS A 109 -16.67 -11.30 16.56
CA LYS A 109 -16.60 -12.74 16.27
C LYS A 109 -17.05 -13.14 14.87
N SER A 110 -17.98 -12.37 14.30
CA SER A 110 -18.47 -12.59 12.93
C SER A 110 -17.39 -12.24 11.90
N GLU A 111 -16.72 -11.10 12.09
CA GLU A 111 -15.68 -10.60 11.18
C GLU A 111 -14.42 -11.43 11.25
N ILE A 112 -14.02 -11.89 12.44
CA ILE A 112 -12.86 -12.78 12.63
C ILE A 112 -12.95 -14.01 11.73
N LYS A 113 -14.14 -14.60 11.60
CA LYS A 113 -14.38 -15.80 10.76
C LYS A 113 -14.32 -15.50 9.26
N SER A 114 -14.55 -14.25 8.88
CA SER A 114 -14.56 -13.81 7.48
C SER A 114 -13.18 -13.36 6.98
N MET A 115 -12.29 -13.00 7.90
CA MET A 115 -10.99 -12.37 7.59
C MET A 115 -9.82 -13.32 7.86
N SER A 116 -8.70 -13.05 7.18
CA SER A 116 -7.44 -13.74 7.51
C SER A 116 -6.88 -13.25 8.86
N SER A 117 -6.10 -14.08 9.55
CA SER A 117 -5.42 -13.67 10.79
C SER A 117 -4.54 -12.42 10.59
N ALA A 118 -3.88 -12.31 9.43
CA ALA A 118 -3.07 -11.14 9.08
C ALA A 118 -3.91 -9.87 8.98
N THR A 119 -5.11 -9.96 8.40
CA THR A 119 -6.05 -8.83 8.31
C THR A 119 -6.50 -8.37 9.70
N VAL A 120 -6.83 -9.31 10.58
CA VAL A 120 -7.22 -8.98 11.96
C VAL A 120 -6.08 -8.29 12.72
N MET A 121 -4.86 -8.79 12.58
CA MET A 121 -3.67 -8.15 13.17
C MET A 121 -3.42 -6.75 12.58
N ALA A 122 -3.62 -6.56 11.28
CA ALA A 122 -3.50 -5.26 10.63
C ALA A 122 -4.52 -4.25 11.14
N ILE A 123 -5.78 -4.67 11.36
CA ILE A 123 -6.82 -3.83 11.97
C ILE A 123 -6.41 -3.42 13.37
N GLY A 124 -5.96 -4.37 14.21
CA GLY A 124 -5.52 -4.06 15.57
C GLY A 124 -4.32 -3.10 15.59
N ALA A 125 -3.33 -3.29 14.71
CA ALA A 125 -2.21 -2.37 14.58
C ALA A 125 -2.64 -0.97 14.11
N ALA A 126 -3.57 -0.88 13.16
CA ALA A 126 -4.10 0.39 12.68
C ALA A 126 -4.86 1.13 13.78
N GLU A 127 -5.70 0.45 14.55
CA GLU A 127 -6.44 1.04 15.67
C GLU A 127 -5.49 1.59 16.74
N LEU A 128 -4.43 0.84 17.09
CA LEU A 128 -3.39 1.30 18.00
C LEU A 128 -2.69 2.56 17.46
N ALA A 129 -2.39 2.63 16.17
CA ALA A 129 -1.73 3.78 15.55
C ALA A 129 -2.64 5.03 15.54
N ILE A 130 -3.93 4.84 15.24
CA ILE A 130 -4.93 5.91 15.26
C ILE A 130 -5.06 6.45 16.69
N LYS A 131 -5.17 5.56 17.67
CA LYS A 131 -5.24 5.94 19.09
C LYS A 131 -3.99 6.69 19.56
N ASP A 132 -2.80 6.23 19.18
CA ASP A 132 -1.52 6.88 19.51
C ASP A 132 -1.42 8.28 18.87
N SER A 133 -1.93 8.44 17.65
CA SER A 133 -1.95 9.75 16.97
C SER A 133 -2.98 10.73 17.52
N GLY A 134 -3.92 10.27 18.35
CA GLY A 134 -5.07 11.08 18.79
C GLY A 134 -5.98 11.52 17.65
N TRP A 135 -5.93 10.84 16.49
CA TRP A 135 -6.69 11.21 15.31
C TRP A 135 -8.10 10.62 15.34
N SER A 136 -9.11 11.50 15.37
CA SER A 136 -10.53 11.12 15.40
C SER A 136 -11.33 11.95 14.39
N PRO A 137 -11.24 11.65 13.08
CA PRO A 137 -11.90 12.43 12.04
C PRO A 137 -13.42 12.38 12.21
N GLN A 138 -14.07 13.55 12.17
CA GLN A 138 -15.53 13.68 12.36
C GLN A 138 -16.28 13.94 11.05
N SER A 139 -15.62 14.57 10.07
CA SER A 139 -16.18 14.80 8.74
C SER A 139 -15.47 13.98 7.66
N GLU A 140 -16.12 13.81 6.50
CA GLU A 140 -15.50 13.16 5.34
C GLU A 140 -14.34 14.00 4.76
N GLN A 141 -14.26 15.30 5.04
CA GLN A 141 -13.08 16.10 4.70
C GLN A 141 -11.90 15.88 5.66
N ASP A 142 -12.16 15.35 6.86
CA ASP A 142 -11.13 14.99 7.84
C ASP A 142 -10.62 13.55 7.65
N ARG A 143 -11.31 12.70 6.88
CA ARG A 143 -10.86 11.34 6.58
C ARG A 143 -9.77 11.32 5.52
#